data_AF-A0A6P6Q833-F1
#
_entry.id   AF-A0A6P6Q833-F1
#
_cell.length_a   1.000
_cell.length_b   1.000
_cell.length_c   1.000
_cell.angle_alpha   90.00
_cell.angle_beta   90.00
_cell.angle_gamma   90.00
#
_symmetry.space_group_name_H-M   'P 1'
#
loop_
_entity.id
_entity.type
_entity.pdbx_description
1 polymer ?
#
loop_
_entity_poly.entity_id
_entity_poly.type
_entity_poly.pdbx_seq_one_letter_code
_entity_poly.pdbx_strand_id
1 'polypeptide(L)'
;MTKSTGEKPRSRNRVQQIREGIHLRSLKAKKKVEDITKDDVKTFLRRNAFVLLTIGAVVFGIMLGFALRSYKMSYREVKYFSFPGELLMRMLQMLVLPLLISSLITGMAALDRRASGKMGMRAVIYYMTTTFIAVFIGIIMVLIIHPGKGSKDEFAKQQKIQQISPADAFLDLIRNMFPPNLVQACTQQFKTQYGKRVIYVKVINESIFNLTNATQEIAQEEVIPLSGTTSGVNALGLVVFSMCFGLIIGNMKEQGQALRDFFDSLNEAIMRLVAIIMW
;
A
#
# COMPACT_ATOMS: atom_id res chain seq x y z
N MET A 1 36.35 -63.44 -44.80
CA MET A 1 36.74 -63.52 -43.38
C MET A 1 37.51 -62.23 -43.09
N THR A 2 37.14 -61.30 -42.20
CA THR A 2 36.25 -61.23 -41.03
C THR A 2 35.81 -59.76 -40.89
N LYS A 3 34.49 -59.51 -40.79
CA LYS A 3 33.93 -58.19 -40.46
C LYS A 3 34.16 -57.93 -38.97
N SER A 4 34.92 -56.90 -38.62
CA SER A 4 34.97 -56.36 -37.26
C SER A 4 33.77 -55.45 -37.04
N THR A 5 32.95 -55.82 -36.07
CA THR A 5 31.67 -55.26 -35.67
C THR A 5 31.83 -53.85 -35.14
N GLY A 6 31.36 -52.85 -35.89
CA GLY A 6 31.10 -51.52 -35.36
C GLY A 6 29.81 -51.54 -34.55
N GLU A 7 29.92 -51.73 -33.23
CA GLU A 7 28.80 -51.50 -32.31
C GLU A 7 28.44 -50.01 -32.32
N LYS A 8 27.28 -49.67 -32.88
CA LYS A 8 26.63 -48.38 -32.65
C LYS A 8 26.19 -48.32 -31.18
N PRO A 9 26.46 -47.23 -30.44
CA PRO A 9 25.97 -47.12 -29.07
C PRO A 9 24.45 -47.05 -29.10
N ARG A 10 23.82 -48.04 -28.48
CA ARG A 10 22.38 -48.16 -28.27
C ARG A 10 21.81 -46.88 -27.65
N SER A 11 20.64 -46.50 -28.15
CA SER A 11 19.70 -45.52 -27.59
C SER A 11 19.77 -45.41 -26.07
N ARG A 12 20.51 -44.42 -25.57
CA ARG A 12 20.43 -44.00 -24.15
C ARG A 12 19.03 -43.40 -23.97
N ASN A 13 18.19 -44.07 -23.18
CA ASN A 13 16.86 -43.58 -22.83
C ASN A 13 16.97 -42.11 -22.37
N ARG A 14 16.17 -41.19 -22.93
CA ARG A 14 16.17 -39.75 -22.56
C ARG A 14 16.14 -39.54 -21.04
N VAL A 15 15.44 -40.42 -20.33
CA VAL A 15 15.35 -40.44 -18.86
C VAL A 15 16.72 -40.63 -18.19
N GLN A 16 17.59 -41.50 -18.73
CA GLN A 16 18.94 -41.72 -18.18
C GLN A 16 19.85 -40.52 -18.40
N GLN A 17 19.77 -39.83 -19.55
CA GLN A 17 20.53 -38.60 -19.80
C GLN A 17 20.11 -37.46 -18.86
N ILE A 18 18.81 -37.31 -18.60
CA ILE A 18 18.29 -36.34 -17.63
C ILE A 18 18.81 -36.67 -16.23
N ARG A 19 18.79 -37.96 -15.83
CA ARG A 19 19.25 -38.40 -14.52
C ARG A 19 20.76 -38.15 -14.32
N GLU A 20 21.57 -38.46 -15.32
CA GLU A 20 23.01 -38.15 -15.32
C GLU A 20 23.26 -36.63 -15.26
N GLY A 21 22.50 -35.82 -16.00
CA GLY A 21 22.60 -34.37 -15.97
C GLY A 21 22.24 -33.75 -14.61
N ILE A 22 21.20 -34.27 -13.94
CA ILE A 22 20.83 -33.86 -12.58
C ILE A 22 21.92 -34.26 -11.58
N HIS A 23 22.48 -35.47 -11.71
CA HIS A 23 23.53 -35.96 -10.83
C HIS A 23 24.86 -35.19 -11.00
N LEU A 24 25.19 -34.78 -12.22
CA LEU A 24 26.36 -33.94 -12.48
C LEU A 24 26.18 -32.52 -11.93
N ARG A 25 24.96 -31.97 -12.00
CA ARG A 25 24.62 -30.67 -11.40
C ARG A 25 24.66 -30.73 -9.87
N SER A 26 24.18 -31.81 -9.26
CA SER A 26 24.23 -31.99 -7.80
C SER A 26 25.67 -32.14 -7.30
N LEU A 27 26.51 -32.90 -8.02
CA LEU A 27 27.94 -33.04 -7.69
C LEU A 27 28.70 -31.72 -7.84
N LYS A 28 28.43 -30.95 -8.91
CA LYS A 28 29.01 -29.61 -9.09
C LYS A 28 28.56 -28.63 -7.99
N ALA A 29 27.29 -28.68 -7.61
CA ALA A 29 26.78 -27.89 -6.50
C ALA A 29 27.42 -28.30 -5.16
N LYS A 30 27.58 -29.62 -4.92
CA LYS A 30 28.22 -30.15 -3.71
C LYS A 30 29.67 -29.71 -3.60
N LYS A 31 30.44 -29.80 -4.69
CA LYS A 31 31.83 -29.31 -4.75
C LYS A 31 31.91 -27.80 -4.52
N LYS A 32 30.98 -27.03 -5.10
CA LYS A 32 30.89 -25.58 -4.88
C LYS A 32 30.54 -25.22 -3.43
N VAL A 33 29.80 -26.07 -2.71
CA VAL A 33 29.46 -25.88 -1.30
C VAL A 33 30.61 -26.31 -0.37
N GLU A 34 31.35 -27.36 -0.71
CA GLU A 34 32.55 -27.79 0.02
C GLU A 34 33.71 -26.77 -0.07
N ASP A 35 33.83 -26.05 -1.18
CA ASP A 35 34.82 -24.98 -1.36
C ASP A 35 34.43 -23.64 -0.72
N ILE A 36 33.29 -23.53 -0.02
CA ILE A 36 32.87 -22.28 0.65
C ILE A 36 33.81 -22.01 1.83
N THR A 37 34.64 -20.98 1.67
CA THR A 37 35.56 -20.56 2.72
C THR A 37 34.88 -19.60 3.69
N LYS A 38 35.38 -19.49 4.93
CA LYS A 38 34.86 -18.54 5.94
C LYS A 38 34.87 -17.09 5.44
N ASP A 39 35.82 -16.74 4.57
CA ASP A 39 35.93 -15.41 3.96
C ASP A 39 34.83 -15.15 2.92
N ASP A 40 34.38 -16.17 2.19
CA ASP A 40 33.23 -16.08 1.29
C ASP A 40 31.93 -15.83 2.06
N VAL A 41 31.76 -16.53 3.19
CA VAL A 41 30.61 -16.34 4.09
C VAL A 41 30.63 -14.94 4.70
N LYS A 42 31.78 -14.46 5.18
CA LYS A 42 31.92 -13.10 5.73
C LYS A 42 31.63 -12.02 4.68
N THR A 43 32.07 -12.23 3.45
CA THR A 43 31.79 -11.33 2.33
C THR A 43 30.32 -11.33 1.96
N PHE A 44 29.68 -12.50 1.92
CA PHE A 44 28.25 -12.64 1.70
C PHE A 44 27.42 -11.96 2.79
N LEU A 45 27.78 -12.16 4.06
CA LEU A 45 27.14 -11.53 5.23
C LEU A 45 27.23 -10.01 5.16
N ARG A 46 28.41 -9.45 4.85
CA ARG A 46 28.58 -8.00 4.70
C ARG A 46 27.77 -7.44 3.55
N ARG A 47 27.73 -8.13 2.41
CA ARG A 47 27.01 -7.67 1.21
C ARG A 47 25.48 -7.66 1.42
N ASN A 48 24.96 -8.63 2.17
CA ASN A 48 23.52 -8.79 2.40
C ASN A 48 23.09 -8.42 3.82
N ALA A 49 23.92 -7.66 4.55
CA ALA A 49 23.72 -7.37 5.96
C ALA A 49 22.33 -6.77 6.23
N PHE A 50 21.90 -5.79 5.44
CA PHE A 50 20.59 -5.15 5.58
C PHE A 50 19.43 -6.15 5.52
N VAL A 51 19.39 -7.03 4.50
CA VAL A 51 18.33 -8.03 4.35
C VAL A 51 18.36 -9.05 5.48
N LEU A 52 19.55 -9.51 5.87
CA LEU A 52 19.70 -10.48 6.94
C LEU A 52 19.31 -9.89 8.31
N LEU A 53 19.66 -8.63 8.57
CA LEU A 53 19.29 -7.92 9.80
C LEU A 53 17.78 -7.69 9.88
N THR A 54 17.11 -7.31 8.77
CA THR A 54 15.65 -7.12 8.78
C THR A 54 14.90 -8.43 9.00
N ILE A 55 15.29 -9.52 8.35
CA ILE A 55 14.70 -10.85 8.58
C ILE A 55 14.97 -11.30 10.03
N GLY A 56 16.20 -11.12 10.52
CA GLY A 56 16.57 -11.44 11.90
C GLY A 56 15.75 -10.65 12.92
N ALA A 57 15.54 -9.35 12.68
CA ALA A 57 14.73 -8.47 13.52
C ALA A 57 13.25 -8.88 13.56
N VAL A 58 12.67 -9.32 12.43
CA VAL A 58 11.29 -9.84 12.40
C VAL A 58 11.16 -11.12 13.23
N VAL A 59 12.08 -12.08 13.04
CA VAL A 59 12.06 -13.34 13.81
C VAL A 59 12.24 -13.06 15.30
N PHE A 60 13.19 -12.20 15.65
CA PHE A 60 13.43 -11.78 17.03
C PHE A 60 12.22 -11.05 17.63
N GLY A 61 11.58 -10.15 16.88
CA GLY A 61 10.38 -9.44 17.31
C GLY A 61 9.20 -10.36 17.58
N ILE A 62 9.00 -11.39 16.75
CA ILE A 62 7.97 -12.41 16.97
C ILE A 62 8.26 -13.20 18.25
N MET A 63 9.49 -13.73 18.39
CA MET A 63 9.93 -14.48 19.58
C MET A 63 9.73 -13.67 20.86
N LEU A 64 10.19 -12.42 20.85
CA LEU A 64 10.12 -11.52 21.99
C LEU A 64 8.66 -11.14 22.30
N GLY A 65 7.82 -10.90 21.28
CA GLY A 65 6.39 -10.63 21.44
C GLY A 65 5.64 -11.79 22.11
N PHE A 66 5.93 -13.04 21.72
CA PHE A 66 5.34 -14.22 22.37
C PHE A 66 5.85 -14.41 23.80
N ALA A 67 7.15 -14.19 24.05
CA ALA A 67 7.73 -14.29 25.39
C ALA A 67 7.14 -13.24 26.35
N LEU A 68 7.00 -11.99 25.89
CA LEU A 68 6.46 -10.87 26.67
C LEU A 68 4.95 -10.97 26.87
N ARG A 69 4.23 -11.67 25.99
CA ARG A 69 2.77 -11.86 26.11
C ARG A 69 2.37 -12.58 27.41
N SER A 70 3.21 -13.44 27.95
CA SER A 70 2.97 -14.10 29.24
C SER A 70 3.10 -13.17 30.44
N TYR A 71 3.79 -12.03 30.29
CA TYR A 71 3.87 -10.99 31.31
C TYR A 71 2.67 -10.05 31.15
N LYS A 72 1.88 -9.87 32.21
CA LYS A 72 0.74 -8.94 32.23
C LYS A 72 1.22 -7.49 32.33
N MET A 73 1.83 -6.97 31.26
CA MET A 73 2.28 -5.58 31.20
C MET A 73 1.09 -4.61 31.20
N SER A 74 1.27 -3.49 31.88
CA SER A 74 0.35 -2.36 31.81
C SER A 74 0.41 -1.68 30.44
N TYR A 75 -0.68 -1.02 30.04
CA TYR A 75 -0.76 -0.29 28.77
C TYR A 75 0.35 0.75 28.59
N ARG A 76 0.81 1.37 29.69
CA ARG A 76 1.92 2.32 29.68
C ARG A 76 3.25 1.65 29.34
N GLU A 77 3.51 0.48 29.91
CA GLU A 77 4.75 -0.29 29.69
C GLU A 77 4.82 -0.78 28.24
N VAL A 78 3.68 -1.25 27.69
CA VAL A 78 3.58 -1.62 26.27
C VAL A 78 3.91 -0.44 25.36
N LYS A 79 3.42 0.77 25.67
CA LYS A 79 3.76 1.98 24.90
C LYS A 79 5.25 2.30 24.95
N TYR A 80 5.87 2.27 26.12
CA TYR A 80 7.31 2.50 26.25
C TYR A 80 8.13 1.44 25.52
N PHE A 81 7.71 0.19 25.60
CA PHE A 81 8.33 -0.91 24.88
C PHE A 81 8.23 -0.74 23.35
N SER A 82 7.08 -0.29 22.83
CA SER A 82 6.87 -0.05 21.39
C SER A 82 7.48 1.25 20.85
N PHE A 83 8.02 2.11 21.72
CA PHE A 83 8.48 3.45 21.36
C PHE A 83 9.52 3.50 20.22
N PRO A 84 10.53 2.60 20.14
CA PRO A 84 11.46 2.59 19.01
C PRO A 84 10.76 2.35 17.66
N GLY A 85 9.73 1.50 17.64
CA GLY A 85 8.91 1.25 16.45
C GLY A 85 8.06 2.47 16.07
N GLU A 86 7.51 3.18 17.06
CA GLU A 86 6.81 4.45 16.82
C GLU A 86 7.74 5.51 16.22
N LEU A 87 8.97 5.62 16.75
CA LEU A 87 9.98 6.56 16.24
C LEU A 87 10.34 6.25 14.78
N LEU A 88 10.55 4.97 14.43
CA LEU A 88 10.78 4.54 13.05
C LEU A 88 9.62 4.95 12.13
N MET A 89 8.38 4.70 12.55
CA MET A 89 7.20 5.07 11.76
C MET A 89 7.11 6.59 11.55
N ARG A 90 7.43 7.40 12.56
CA ARG A 90 7.47 8.87 12.44
C ARG A 90 8.57 9.33 11.48
N MET A 91 9.77 8.75 11.57
CA MET A 91 10.87 9.05 10.67
C MET A 91 10.52 8.74 9.20
N LEU A 92 9.88 7.58 8.94
CA LEU A 92 9.43 7.22 7.60
C LEU A 92 8.32 8.14 7.08
N GLN A 93 7.30 8.42 7.91
CA GLN A 93 6.18 9.29 7.53
C GLN A 93 6.63 10.72 7.21
N MET A 94 7.65 11.24 7.89
CA MET A 94 8.26 12.54 7.60
C MET A 94 8.80 12.64 6.17
N LEU A 95 9.31 11.54 5.60
CA LEU A 95 9.91 11.53 4.26
C LEU A 95 8.91 11.33 3.14
N VAL A 96 7.76 10.70 3.42
CA VAL A 96 6.77 10.38 2.40
C VAL A 96 6.34 11.65 1.66
N LEU A 97 6.02 12.73 2.37
CA LEU A 97 5.55 13.98 1.77
C LEU A 97 6.56 14.60 0.78
N PRO A 98 7.79 14.96 1.21
CA PRO A 98 8.76 15.61 0.31
C PRO A 98 9.26 14.67 -0.79
N LEU A 99 9.37 13.36 -0.51
CA LEU A 99 9.75 12.37 -1.52
C LEU A 99 8.69 12.26 -2.62
N LEU A 100 7.41 12.11 -2.25
CA LEU A 100 6.32 12.00 -3.22
C LEU A 100 6.27 13.21 -4.16
N ILE A 101 6.36 14.43 -3.62
CA ILE A 101 6.28 15.66 -4.42
C ILE A 101 7.50 15.76 -5.35
N SER A 102 8.71 15.64 -4.82
CA SER A 102 9.95 15.78 -5.62
C SER A 102 10.11 14.68 -6.66
N SER A 103 9.93 13.40 -6.28
CA SER A 103 10.05 12.26 -7.21
C SER A 103 9.02 12.33 -8.34
N LEU A 104 7.76 12.70 -8.04
CA LEU A 104 6.72 12.79 -9.07
C LEU A 104 6.95 13.97 -10.02
N ILE A 105 7.32 15.15 -9.49
CA ILE A 105 7.61 16.31 -10.34
C ILE A 105 8.76 16.00 -11.28
N THR A 106 9.89 15.50 -10.75
CA THR A 106 11.07 15.15 -11.56
C THR A 106 10.76 14.04 -12.56
N GLY A 107 10.05 12.99 -12.13
CA GLY A 107 9.68 11.86 -12.99
C GLY A 107 8.77 12.28 -14.15
N MET A 108 7.81 13.18 -13.90
CA MET A 108 6.89 13.65 -14.94
C MET A 108 7.52 14.73 -15.84
N ALA A 109 8.40 15.57 -15.30
CA ALA A 109 9.13 16.58 -16.08
C ALA A 109 10.20 15.98 -17.01
N ALA A 110 10.68 14.77 -16.71
CA ALA A 110 11.64 14.05 -17.54
C ALA A 110 11.02 13.38 -18.77
N LEU A 111 9.69 13.25 -18.84
CA LEU A 111 8.97 12.53 -19.89
C LEU A 111 8.30 13.49 -20.88
N ASP A 112 8.41 13.18 -22.18
CA ASP A 112 7.65 13.91 -23.21
C ASP A 112 6.14 13.71 -23.04
N ARG A 113 5.33 14.73 -23.38
CA ARG A 113 3.85 14.68 -23.28
C ARG A 113 3.23 13.43 -23.91
N ARG A 114 3.71 13.03 -25.09
CA ARG A 114 3.23 11.81 -25.79
C ARG A 114 3.70 10.52 -25.10
N ALA A 115 4.91 10.51 -24.56
CA ALA A 115 5.46 9.36 -23.85
C ALA A 115 4.75 9.16 -22.51
N SER A 116 4.57 10.24 -21.74
CA SER A 116 3.87 10.24 -20.46
C SER A 116 2.43 9.74 -20.59
N GLY A 117 1.69 10.17 -21.62
CA GLY A 117 0.33 9.66 -21.87
C GLY A 117 0.27 8.16 -22.19
N LYS A 118 1.19 7.65 -23.02
CA LYS A 118 1.27 6.21 -23.34
C LYS A 118 1.71 5.37 -22.14
N MET A 119 2.69 5.85 -21.38
CA MET A 119 3.18 5.20 -20.17
C MET A 119 2.09 5.16 -19.09
N GLY A 120 1.39 6.28 -18.88
CA GLY A 120 0.26 6.38 -17.96
C GLY A 120 -0.89 5.45 -18.34
N MET A 121 -1.30 5.41 -19.61
CA MET A 121 -2.36 4.49 -20.07
C MET A 121 -1.98 3.02 -19.84
N ARG A 122 -0.73 2.64 -20.15
CA ARG A 122 -0.23 1.28 -19.87
C ARG A 122 -0.26 0.97 -18.37
N ALA A 123 0.13 1.91 -17.52
CA ALA A 123 0.08 1.75 -16.07
C ALA A 123 -1.36 1.60 -15.55
N VAL A 124 -2.31 2.41 -16.02
CA VAL A 124 -3.73 2.31 -15.64
C VAL A 124 -4.31 0.95 -16.05
N ILE A 125 -4.09 0.51 -17.29
CA ILE A 125 -4.57 -0.81 -17.76
C ILE A 125 -3.95 -1.93 -16.93
N TYR A 126 -2.65 -1.84 -16.64
CA TYR A 126 -1.94 -2.81 -15.80
C TYR A 126 -2.54 -2.88 -14.39
N TYR A 127 -2.74 -1.74 -13.72
CA TYR A 127 -3.32 -1.71 -12.38
C TYR A 127 -4.77 -2.19 -12.34
N MET A 128 -5.60 -1.82 -13.32
CA MET A 128 -6.99 -2.28 -13.39
C MET A 128 -7.07 -3.80 -13.58
N THR A 129 -6.28 -4.34 -14.51
CA THR A 129 -6.29 -5.78 -14.83
C THR A 129 -5.77 -6.61 -13.65
N THR A 130 -4.65 -6.21 -13.05
CA THR A 130 -4.06 -6.94 -11.92
C THR A 130 -4.93 -6.85 -10.66
N THR A 131 -5.56 -5.71 -10.40
CA THR A 131 -6.52 -5.55 -9.29
C THR A 131 -7.74 -6.45 -9.48
N PHE A 132 -8.28 -6.51 -10.70
CA PHE A 132 -9.41 -7.39 -11.00
C PHE A 132 -9.07 -8.88 -10.77
N ILE A 133 -7.89 -9.32 -11.25
CA ILE A 133 -7.41 -10.68 -11.02
C ILE A 133 -7.21 -10.96 -9.52
N ALA A 134 -6.62 -10.02 -8.78
CA ALA A 134 -6.39 -10.16 -7.34
C ALA A 134 -7.70 -10.25 -6.54
N VAL A 135 -8.69 -9.41 -6.85
CA VAL A 135 -10.02 -9.45 -6.22
C VAL A 135 -10.72 -10.78 -6.53
N PHE A 136 -10.65 -11.25 -7.77
CA PHE A 136 -11.25 -12.53 -8.16
C PHE A 136 -10.63 -13.72 -7.39
N ILE A 137 -9.30 -13.77 -7.32
CA ILE A 137 -8.59 -14.79 -6.54
C ILE A 137 -8.94 -14.68 -5.06
N GLY A 138 -9.00 -13.46 -4.50
CA GLY A 138 -9.35 -13.23 -3.10
C GLY A 138 -10.76 -13.71 -2.76
N ILE A 139 -11.74 -13.42 -3.62
CA ILE A 139 -13.13 -13.89 -3.46
C ILE A 139 -13.20 -15.42 -3.53
N ILE A 140 -12.53 -16.05 -4.50
CA ILE A 140 -12.51 -17.51 -4.60
C ILE A 140 -11.87 -18.11 -3.34
N MET A 141 -10.73 -17.59 -2.90
CA MET A 141 -10.00 -18.12 -1.75
C MET A 141 -10.81 -17.98 -0.44
N VAL A 142 -11.47 -16.84 -0.23
CA VAL A 142 -12.32 -16.64 0.97
C VAL A 142 -13.57 -17.51 0.94
N LEU A 143 -14.16 -17.75 -0.25
CA LEU A 143 -15.31 -18.63 -0.41
C LEU A 143 -14.95 -20.13 -0.33
N ILE A 144 -13.70 -20.51 -0.56
CA ILE A 144 -13.27 -21.90 -0.35
C ILE A 144 -12.98 -22.12 1.14
N ILE A 145 -12.12 -21.28 1.73
CA ILE A 145 -11.62 -21.46 3.09
C ILE A 145 -12.69 -21.11 4.14
N HIS A 146 -13.57 -20.15 3.84
CA HIS A 146 -14.55 -19.58 4.77
C HIS A 146 -13.96 -19.24 6.15
N PRO A 147 -12.90 -18.40 6.21
CA PRO A 147 -12.28 -18.03 7.49
C PRO A 147 -13.32 -17.33 8.38
N GLY A 148 -13.39 -17.72 9.66
CA GLY A 148 -14.32 -17.13 10.64
C GLY A 148 -15.58 -17.95 10.94
N LYS A 149 -15.84 -19.05 10.22
CA LYS A 149 -16.87 -20.04 10.63
C LYS A 149 -16.43 -20.74 11.93
N GLY A 150 -16.87 -20.22 13.09
CA GLY A 150 -16.58 -20.82 14.41
C GLY A 150 -16.43 -19.81 15.56
N SER A 151 -16.29 -18.51 15.27
CA SER A 151 -16.10 -17.47 16.29
C SER A 151 -17.35 -16.59 16.39
N LYS A 152 -18.44 -17.11 16.96
CA LYS A 152 -19.75 -16.42 16.90
C LYS A 152 -20.02 -15.38 18.00
N ASP A 153 -19.28 -15.35 19.11
CA ASP A 153 -19.76 -14.58 20.28
C ASP A 153 -18.83 -13.46 20.81
N GLU A 154 -17.54 -13.39 20.45
CA GLU A 154 -16.65 -12.34 21.02
C GLU A 154 -16.53 -11.06 20.18
N PHE A 155 -16.88 -11.09 18.89
CA PHE A 155 -16.73 -9.93 17.98
C PHE A 155 -17.99 -9.09 17.80
N ALA A 156 -19.12 -9.50 18.41
CA ALA A 156 -20.41 -8.81 18.30
C ALA A 156 -20.57 -7.63 19.28
N LYS A 157 -19.49 -7.15 19.93
CA LYS A 157 -19.50 -5.83 20.57
C LYS A 157 -19.56 -4.78 19.48
N GLN A 158 -20.79 -4.44 19.10
CA GLN A 158 -21.20 -3.39 18.18
C GLN A 158 -20.38 -2.13 18.40
N GLN A 159 -19.32 -1.95 17.61
CA GLN A 159 -18.91 -0.59 17.27
C GLN A 159 -20.09 0.03 16.54
N LYS A 160 -20.50 1.23 16.94
CA LYS A 160 -21.47 2.03 16.18
C LYS A 160 -20.83 2.33 14.82
N ILE A 161 -21.05 1.45 13.84
CA ILE A 161 -20.61 1.66 12.47
C ILE A 161 -21.43 2.85 11.96
N GLN A 162 -20.79 3.99 11.80
CA GLN A 162 -21.38 5.09 11.05
C GLN A 162 -21.58 4.57 9.62
N GLN A 163 -22.85 4.44 9.21
CA GLN A 163 -23.20 4.06 7.85
C GLN A 163 -22.81 5.23 6.95
N ILE A 164 -21.67 5.11 6.27
CA ILE A 164 -21.21 6.08 5.28
C ILE A 164 -21.84 5.70 3.95
N SER A 165 -22.49 6.65 3.29
CA SER A 165 -23.01 6.46 1.95
C SER A 165 -21.85 6.24 0.96
N PRO A 166 -21.89 5.19 0.11
CA PRO A 166 -20.86 4.98 -0.91
C PRO A 166 -20.71 6.17 -1.87
N ALA A 167 -21.80 6.89 -2.13
CA ALA A 167 -21.78 8.09 -2.95
C ALA A 167 -20.92 9.20 -2.30
N ASP A 168 -21.09 9.44 -0.99
CA ASP A 168 -20.31 10.45 -0.28
C ASP A 168 -18.82 10.09 -0.25
N ALA A 169 -18.48 8.81 -0.09
CA ALA A 169 -17.10 8.34 -0.15
C ALA A 169 -16.46 8.57 -1.53
N PHE A 170 -17.22 8.34 -2.61
CA PHE A 170 -16.76 8.62 -3.98
C PHE A 170 -16.62 10.12 -4.24
N LEU A 171 -17.56 10.94 -3.74
CA LEU A 171 -17.44 12.40 -3.82
C LEU A 171 -16.24 12.91 -3.04
N ASP A 172 -15.96 12.33 -1.86
CA ASP A 172 -14.78 12.66 -1.06
C ASP A 172 -13.48 12.31 -1.78
N LEU A 173 -13.44 11.20 -2.54
CA LEU A 173 -12.29 10.86 -3.39
C LEU A 173 -12.02 11.97 -4.40
N ILE A 174 -13.05 12.43 -5.12
CA ILE A 174 -12.92 13.50 -6.12
C ILE A 174 -12.53 14.82 -5.46
N ARG A 175 -13.15 15.18 -4.33
CA ARG A 175 -12.81 16.40 -3.55
C ARG A 175 -11.35 16.37 -3.10
N ASN A 176 -10.84 15.20 -2.70
CA ASN A 176 -9.44 15.05 -2.30
C ASN A 176 -8.47 15.07 -3.50
N MET A 177 -8.89 14.73 -4.73
CA MET A 177 -8.05 14.89 -5.92
C MET A 177 -7.73 16.37 -6.22
N PHE A 178 -8.62 17.29 -5.86
CA PHE A 178 -8.48 18.73 -6.10
C PHE A 178 -8.62 19.52 -4.79
N PRO A 179 -7.59 19.50 -3.91
CA PRO A 179 -7.67 20.19 -2.63
C PRO A 179 -7.75 21.72 -2.83
N PRO A 180 -8.53 22.44 -2.00
CA PRO A 180 -8.65 23.89 -2.10
C PRO A 180 -7.36 24.64 -1.76
N ASN A 181 -6.45 24.00 -1.01
CA ASN A 181 -5.15 24.57 -0.62
C ASN A 181 -4.09 23.47 -0.50
N LEU A 182 -2.92 23.67 -1.13
CA LEU A 182 -1.83 22.69 -1.14
C LEU A 182 -1.12 22.55 0.21
N VAL A 183 -0.93 23.66 0.93
CA VAL A 183 -0.31 23.63 2.27
C VAL A 183 -1.23 22.91 3.26
N GLN A 184 -2.54 23.17 3.17
CA GLN A 184 -3.54 22.44 3.96
C GLN A 184 -3.54 20.94 3.60
N ALA A 185 -3.42 20.59 2.31
CA ALA A 185 -3.34 19.20 1.87
C ALA A 185 -2.15 18.43 2.46
N CYS A 186 -1.08 19.11 2.87
CA CYS A 186 0.04 18.48 3.57
C CYS A 186 -0.28 18.04 5.00
N THR A 187 -1.38 18.51 5.59
CA THR A 187 -1.72 18.27 7.02
C THR A 187 -3.13 17.74 7.24
N GLN A 188 -4.04 17.97 6.29
CA GLN A 188 -5.45 17.64 6.39
C GLN A 188 -5.98 17.05 5.07
N GLN A 189 -6.98 16.18 5.19
CA GLN A 189 -7.75 15.65 4.07
C GLN A 189 -9.25 15.88 4.30
N PHE A 190 -10.00 16.01 3.20
CA PHE A 190 -11.45 16.19 3.23
C PHE A 190 -12.13 14.88 3.58
N LYS A 191 -13.11 14.93 4.50
CA LYS A 191 -13.95 13.79 4.86
C LYS A 191 -15.34 14.30 5.21
N THR A 192 -16.35 13.78 4.52
CA THR A 192 -17.75 14.02 4.86
C THR A 192 -18.04 13.49 6.25
N GLN A 193 -18.56 14.36 7.12
CA GLN A 193 -19.03 14.02 8.45
C GLN A 193 -20.54 14.07 8.46
N TYR A 194 -21.19 13.16 9.19
CA TYR A 194 -22.64 13.12 9.25
C TYR A 194 -23.14 13.90 10.46
N GLY A 195 -23.88 14.98 10.19
CA GLY A 195 -24.64 15.71 11.19
C GLY A 195 -26.08 15.20 11.28
N LYS A 196 -26.72 15.42 12.42
CA LYS A 196 -28.17 15.23 12.56
C LYS A 196 -28.85 16.58 12.40
N ARG A 197 -29.80 16.68 11.47
CA ARG A 197 -30.71 17.82 11.33
C ARG A 197 -32.10 17.37 11.75
N VAL A 198 -32.71 18.08 12.70
CA VAL A 198 -34.10 17.80 13.10
C VAL A 198 -35.02 18.60 12.17
N ILE A 199 -35.92 17.90 11.48
CA ILE A 199 -36.97 18.49 10.65
C ILE A 199 -38.31 18.28 11.35
N TYR A 200 -39.10 19.35 11.47
CA TYR A 200 -40.48 19.27 11.97
C TYR A 200 -41.41 19.03 10.78
N VAL A 201 -41.94 17.81 10.65
CA VAL A 201 -42.91 17.46 9.62
C VAL A 201 -44.30 17.64 10.21
N LYS A 202 -45.13 18.49 9.60
CA LYS A 202 -46.56 18.61 9.95
C LYS A 202 -47.32 17.45 9.31
N VAL A 203 -47.75 16.50 10.14
CA VAL A 203 -48.63 15.41 9.72
C VAL A 203 -50.08 15.88 9.92
N ILE A 204 -50.84 15.90 8.83
CA ILE A 204 -52.29 16.13 8.86
C ILE A 204 -52.93 14.74 8.89
N ASN A 205 -53.53 14.36 10.01
CA ASN A 205 -54.39 13.19 10.05
C ASN A 205 -55.79 13.60 9.58
N GLU A 206 -56.13 13.33 8.32
CA GLU A 206 -57.51 13.41 7.87
C GLU A 206 -58.26 12.17 8.38
N SER A 207 -58.84 12.27 9.58
CA SER A 207 -59.90 11.33 9.98
C SER A 207 -61.16 11.66 9.18
N ILE A 208 -61.56 10.77 8.28
CA ILE A 208 -62.69 10.88 7.32
C ILE A 208 -64.05 11.25 7.96
N PHE A 209 -64.16 11.35 9.30
CA PHE A 209 -65.45 11.52 9.97
C PHE A 209 -65.53 12.53 11.14
N ASN A 210 -64.58 13.45 11.33
CA ASN A 210 -64.80 14.61 12.22
C ASN A 210 -63.91 15.79 11.84
N LEU A 211 -64.55 16.95 11.72
CA LEU A 211 -63.99 18.24 11.29
C LEU A 211 -63.07 18.85 12.36
N THR A 212 -61.92 18.24 12.62
CA THR A 212 -60.83 18.84 13.41
C THR A 212 -59.50 18.60 12.71
N ASN A 213 -59.00 19.63 12.02
CA ASN A 213 -57.66 19.64 11.45
C ASN A 213 -56.62 19.73 12.58
N ALA A 214 -56.31 18.61 13.24
CA ALA A 214 -55.19 18.53 14.16
C ALA A 214 -53.90 18.36 13.34
N THR A 215 -53.09 19.42 13.28
CA THR A 215 -51.72 19.35 12.74
C THR A 215 -50.78 18.92 13.86
N GLN A 216 -50.19 17.73 13.75
CA GLN A 216 -49.14 17.29 14.68
C GLN A 216 -47.77 17.52 14.04
N GLU A 217 -46.88 18.23 14.73
CA GLU A 217 -45.48 18.40 14.31
C GLU A 217 -44.65 17.22 14.84
N ILE A 218 -44.22 16.34 13.94
CA ILE A 218 -43.32 15.21 14.27
C ILE A 218 -41.89 15.65 13.97
N ALA A 219 -41.02 15.59 14.98
CA ALA A 219 -39.59 15.80 14.81
C ALA A 219 -38.95 14.55 14.18
N GLN A 220 -38.52 14.65 12.92
CA GLN A 220 -37.79 13.61 12.21
C GLN A 220 -36.30 13.98 12.17
N GLU A 221 -35.43 13.07 12.60
CA GLU A 221 -33.98 13.23 12.46
C GLU A 221 -33.56 12.84 11.04
N GLU A 222 -33.09 13.82 10.26
CA GLU A 222 -32.43 13.60 8.97
C GLU A 222 -30.91 13.63 9.15
N VAL A 223 -30.22 12.62 8.64
CA VAL A 223 -28.76 12.58 8.63
C VAL A 223 -28.26 13.28 7.38
N ILE A 224 -27.54 14.39 7.55
CA ILE A 224 -27.03 15.20 6.43
C ILE A 224 -25.50 15.13 6.33
N PRO A 225 -24.93 15.07 5.11
CA PRO A 225 -23.50 15.17 4.92
C PRO A 225 -23.02 16.62 5.14
N LEU A 226 -22.08 16.80 6.06
CA LEU A 226 -21.41 18.06 6.38
C LEU A 226 -19.95 18.00 5.94
N SER A 227 -19.42 19.13 5.49
CA SER A 227 -18.00 19.28 5.18
C SER A 227 -17.17 19.12 6.44
N GLY A 228 -16.30 18.11 6.45
CA GLY A 228 -15.35 17.87 7.53
C GLY A 228 -13.92 17.72 7.00
N THR A 229 -12.97 17.93 7.90
CA THR A 229 -11.56 17.61 7.66
C THR A 229 -11.09 16.59 8.70
N THR A 230 -10.13 15.77 8.32
CA THR A 230 -9.41 14.90 9.25
C THR A 230 -7.92 15.15 9.11
N SER A 231 -7.20 15.07 10.23
CA SER A 231 -5.75 15.19 10.24
C SER A 231 -5.12 14.04 9.47
N GLY A 232 -4.17 14.36 8.59
CA GLY A 232 -3.53 13.40 7.70
C GLY A 232 -3.18 14.05 6.38
N VAL A 233 -2.10 13.59 5.75
CA VAL A 233 -1.67 14.07 4.44
C VAL A 233 -2.67 13.63 3.38
N ASN A 234 -3.23 14.56 2.62
CA ASN A 234 -3.98 14.26 1.40
C ASN A 234 -3.00 13.89 0.27
N ALA A 235 -2.45 12.67 0.34
CA ALA A 235 -1.50 12.17 -0.64
C ALA A 235 -2.08 12.14 -2.06
N LEU A 236 -3.38 11.83 -2.20
CA LEU A 236 -4.05 11.79 -3.51
C LEU A 236 -4.00 13.15 -4.22
N GLY A 237 -4.40 14.22 -3.53
CA GLY A 237 -4.38 15.57 -4.08
C GLY A 237 -2.97 16.03 -4.43
N LEU A 238 -2.00 15.72 -3.57
CA LEU A 238 -0.59 16.07 -3.81
C LEU A 238 0.01 15.30 -5.00
N VAL A 239 -0.37 14.04 -5.20
CA VAL A 239 0.02 13.24 -6.38
C VAL A 239 -0.56 13.86 -7.65
N VAL A 240 -1.86 14.16 -7.66
CA VAL A 240 -2.52 14.77 -8.83
C VAL A 240 -1.90 16.12 -9.17
N PHE A 241 -1.68 16.98 -8.17
CA PHE A 241 -1.00 18.26 -8.35
C PHE A 241 0.42 18.09 -8.87
N SER A 242 1.24 17.26 -8.22
CA SER A 242 2.66 17.05 -8.59
C SER A 242 2.80 16.49 -10.00
N MET A 243 1.87 15.62 -10.41
CA MET A 243 1.84 15.05 -11.75
C MET A 243 1.53 16.11 -12.81
N CYS A 244 0.50 16.93 -12.59
CA CYS A 244 0.15 18.04 -13.48
C CYS A 244 1.27 19.08 -13.54
N PHE A 245 1.84 19.44 -12.39
CA PHE A 245 2.90 20.44 -12.29
C PHE A 245 4.18 19.96 -12.96
N GLY A 246 4.61 18.72 -12.73
CA GLY A 246 5.76 18.12 -13.41
C GLY A 246 5.58 18.05 -14.93
N LEU A 247 4.37 17.73 -15.42
CA LEU A 247 4.06 17.79 -16.85
C LEU A 247 4.18 19.20 -17.43
N ILE A 248 3.73 20.23 -16.70
CA ILE A 248 3.84 21.63 -17.13
C ILE A 248 5.32 22.03 -17.19
N ILE A 249 6.11 21.73 -16.16
CA ILE A 249 7.56 22.01 -16.12
C ILE A 249 8.26 21.34 -17.30
N GLY A 250 7.97 20.07 -17.58
CA GLY A 250 8.54 19.36 -18.72
C GLY A 250 8.20 20.02 -20.07
N ASN A 251 7.02 20.63 -20.19
CA ASN A 251 6.62 21.35 -21.40
C ASN A 251 7.22 22.76 -21.53
N MET A 252 7.68 23.38 -20.43
CA MET A 252 8.25 24.72 -20.40
C MET A 252 9.70 24.80 -20.95
N LYS A 253 10.28 23.67 -21.36
CA LYS A 253 11.64 23.56 -21.93
C LYS A 253 12.67 24.31 -21.05
N GLU A 254 13.36 25.32 -21.60
CA GLU A 254 14.41 26.06 -20.90
C GLU A 254 13.90 26.85 -19.69
N GLN A 255 12.67 27.37 -19.73
CA GLN A 255 12.10 28.11 -18.60
C GLN A 255 11.81 27.20 -17.39
N GLY A 256 11.58 25.91 -17.62
CA GLY A 256 11.31 24.92 -16.58
C GLY A 256 12.57 24.28 -15.99
N GLN A 257 13.74 24.49 -16.60
CA GLN A 257 14.95 23.75 -16.26
C GLN A 257 15.43 24.01 -14.82
N ALA A 258 15.46 25.28 -14.39
CA ALA A 258 15.86 25.62 -13.02
C ALA A 258 14.98 24.94 -11.96
N LEU A 259 13.67 24.83 -12.22
CA LEU A 259 12.75 24.19 -11.30
C LEU A 259 12.88 22.66 -11.32
N ARG A 260 13.14 22.07 -12.49
CA ARG A 260 13.44 20.65 -12.62
C ARG A 260 14.70 20.28 -11.84
N ASP A 261 15.78 21.04 -12.00
CA ASP A 261 17.07 20.78 -11.34
C ASP A 261 16.96 20.93 -9.81
N PHE A 262 16.14 21.88 -9.34
CA PHE A 262 15.80 22.02 -7.93
C PHE A 262 15.12 20.76 -7.37
N PHE A 263 14.05 20.26 -8.03
CA PHE A 263 13.33 19.08 -7.56
C PHE A 263 14.15 17.79 -7.69
N ASP A 264 15.04 17.69 -8.67
CA ASP A 264 15.97 16.57 -8.81
C ASP A 264 16.99 16.56 -7.67
N SER A 265 17.59 17.72 -7.37
CA SER A 265 18.52 17.87 -6.23
C SER A 265 17.84 17.58 -4.89
N LEU A 266 16.59 18.03 -4.72
CA LEU A 266 15.78 17.74 -3.54
C LEU A 266 15.51 16.23 -3.41
N ASN A 267 15.13 15.56 -4.51
CA ASN A 267 14.87 14.13 -4.54
C ASN A 267 16.12 13.32 -4.15
N GLU A 268 17.28 13.64 -4.72
CA GLU A 268 18.56 12.99 -4.38
C GLU A 268 18.94 13.19 -2.90
N ALA A 269 18.77 14.41 -2.37
CA ALA A 269 19.03 14.69 -0.95
C ALA A 269 18.12 13.87 -0.03
N ILE A 270 16.82 13.76 -0.35
CA ILE A 270 15.86 12.96 0.42
C ILE A 270 16.21 11.48 0.35
N MET A 271 16.60 10.96 -0.81
CA MET A 271 17.00 9.56 -0.98
C MET A 271 18.19 9.18 -0.11
N ARG A 272 19.16 10.09 0.10
CA ARG A 272 20.25 9.88 1.05
C ARG A 272 19.76 9.84 2.49
N LEU A 273 18.78 10.66 2.83
CA LEU A 273 18.18 10.66 4.17
C LEU A 273 17.34 9.39 4.43
N VAL A 274 16.66 8.86 3.39
CA VAL A 274 16.05 7.52 3.44
C VAL A 274 17.11 6.47 3.76
N ALA A 275 18.26 6.50 3.08
CA ALA A 275 19.32 5.52 3.32
C ALA A 275 19.82 5.56 4.78
N ILE A 276 19.90 6.75 5.40
CA ILE A 276 20.28 6.89 6.81
C ILE A 276 19.23 6.27 7.74
N ILE A 277 17.93 6.49 7.50
CA ILE A 277 16.85 5.97 8.36
C ILE A 277 16.70 4.45 8.25
N MET A 278 17.06 3.87 7.09
CA MET A 278 16.94 2.43 6.87
C MET A 278 17.99 1.60 7.61
N TRP A 279 19.11 2.19 8.02
CA TRP A 279 20.18 1.52 8.79
C TRP A 279 20.04 1.75 10.29
#